data_AF-A0A6A7LQT3-F1
#
_entry.id   AF-A0A6A7LQT3-F1
#
_cell.length_a   1.000
_cell.length_b   1.000
_cell.length_c   1.000
_cell.angle_alpha   90.00
_cell.angle_beta   90.00
_cell.angle_gamma   90.00
#
_symmetry.space_group_name_H-M   'P 1'
#
loop_
_entity.id
_entity.type
_entity.pdbx_description
1 polymer ?
#
loop_
_entity_poly.entity_id
_entity_poly.type
_entity_poly.pdbx_seq_one_letter_code
_entity_poly.pdbx_strand_id
1 'polypeptide(L)'
;MITAARGLGERVVSGQAVGDEWLVRDSEPVCRRSVESAIDADQARAIAQVARRVEAHFGAPQDIEWAIEGGQLHLLQARPVTALPEPVDWTPPSPGYWMRSFRLGEWLPEPMTPLFQDWLLERIEEGYLVGMRRTAGATVPWRHAAINGWYYTAAPSLSAIPFTLLRAVLQSRGRVVPFLLNALVRVNSRPEAADRAVLRGLARAWGEELLPRYRRLIEDGERQIEVATPSELAELVDAAGRTAGEYLWSLAIVGGSAWKMEGCLAKFLRQHVPTEVYGSVQNLLLGLPGVETEVSAHAVQSVDWYWPTAGELGWRQHDVDVRERQQRLVAEREAAEAACRQALAAQPALLARFETLLEVAQRYAVLREEQARWFTLGWPLLRRCALRLGEIPRANGAIGGVEDVFFLTYAELSGHMPVQEIARRRRADWERCRRLVAPLTIGKAPLLERSLAGVVEAVRTGGQPPEGVIVGQPASPGRATGPVRIVRAPEDF
;
A
#
# COMPACT_ATOMS: atom_id res chain seq x y z
N MET A 1 7.17 -24.67 16.16
CA MET A 1 8.26 -23.82 16.66
C MET A 1 8.37 -24.07 18.15
N ILE A 2 9.57 -24.15 18.70
CA ILE A 2 9.81 -24.42 20.13
C ILE A 2 10.69 -23.30 20.66
N THR A 3 10.27 -22.70 21.77
CA THR A 3 11.08 -21.74 22.54
C THR A 3 11.44 -22.37 23.87
N ALA A 4 12.71 -22.28 24.29
CA ALA A 4 13.21 -22.90 25.52
C ALA A 4 14.12 -21.95 26.31
N ALA A 5 14.04 -21.95 27.63
CA ALA A 5 14.96 -21.23 28.51
C ALA A 5 15.24 -22.07 29.76
N ARG A 6 16.35 -21.81 30.46
CA ARG A 6 16.66 -22.45 31.74
C ARG A 6 15.82 -21.83 32.87
N GLY A 7 15.46 -22.66 33.85
CA GLY A 7 14.64 -22.23 34.98
C GLY A 7 13.14 -22.25 34.64
N LEU A 8 12.35 -21.44 35.36
CA LEU A 8 10.89 -21.42 35.20
C LEU A 8 10.45 -20.81 33.87
N GLY A 9 9.47 -21.46 33.22
CA GLY A 9 8.93 -21.05 31.92
C GLY A 9 8.26 -19.67 31.90
N GLU A 10 7.87 -19.16 33.07
CA GLU A 10 7.32 -17.81 33.25
C GLU A 10 8.21 -16.73 32.63
N ARG A 11 9.54 -16.92 32.63
CA ARG A 11 10.48 -15.98 32.01
C ARG A 11 10.26 -15.84 30.50
N VAL A 12 9.90 -16.92 29.81
CA VAL A 12 9.61 -16.93 28.37
C VAL A 12 8.21 -16.38 28.12
N VAL A 13 7.23 -16.81 28.92
CA VAL A 13 5.82 -16.39 28.77
C VAL A 13 5.65 -14.89 29.03
N SER A 14 6.33 -14.34 30.04
CA SER A 14 6.31 -12.90 30.38
C SER A 14 7.23 -12.04 29.51
N GLY A 15 7.98 -12.64 28.59
CA GLY A 15 8.93 -11.94 27.71
C GLY A 15 10.21 -11.44 28.39
N GLN A 16 10.48 -11.85 29.64
CA GLN A 16 11.71 -11.53 30.36
C GLN A 16 12.94 -12.31 29.84
N ALA A 17 12.73 -13.39 29.11
CA ALA A 17 13.74 -14.17 28.42
C ALA A 17 13.29 -14.49 26.99
N VAL A 18 14.18 -14.25 26.03
CA VAL A 18 13.93 -14.51 24.61
C VAL A 18 13.98 -16.03 24.30
N GLY A 19 14.80 -16.77 25.04
CA GLY A 19 14.96 -18.22 24.93
C GLY A 19 15.63 -18.70 23.63
N ASP A 20 16.13 -19.94 23.67
CA ASP A 20 16.53 -20.71 22.51
C ASP A 20 15.32 -20.92 21.58
N GLU A 21 15.54 -20.92 20.28
CA GLU A 21 14.51 -21.17 19.27
C GLU A 21 14.90 -22.37 18.40
N TRP A 22 14.01 -23.36 18.38
CA TRP A 22 14.13 -24.56 17.57
C TRP A 22 12.96 -24.67 16.61
N LEU A 23 13.26 -24.92 15.34
CA LEU A 23 12.27 -25.26 14.33
C LEU A 23 12.37 -26.75 14.02
N VAL A 24 11.26 -27.48 14.18
CA VAL A 24 11.21 -28.89 13.80
C VAL A 24 10.28 -29.05 12.60
N ARG A 25 10.82 -29.44 11.44
CA ARG A 25 10.07 -29.81 10.23
C ARG A 25 10.36 -31.27 9.91
N ASP A 26 9.33 -32.06 9.65
CA ASP A 26 9.47 -33.49 9.30
C ASP A 26 10.36 -34.29 10.28
N SER A 27 10.24 -33.95 11.56
CA SER A 27 11.05 -34.48 12.67
C SER A 27 12.52 -34.04 12.69
N GLU A 28 13.00 -33.22 11.75
CA GLU A 28 14.35 -32.67 11.77
C GLU A 28 14.40 -31.36 12.59
N PRO A 29 15.10 -31.35 13.74
CA PRO A 29 15.29 -30.16 14.54
C PRO A 29 16.40 -29.30 13.93
N VAL A 30 16.09 -28.03 13.66
CA VAL A 30 17.03 -27.00 13.27
C VAL A 30 17.05 -25.95 14.37
N CYS A 31 18.17 -25.84 15.06
CA CYS A 31 18.41 -24.76 16.00
C CYS A 31 18.56 -23.45 15.22
N ARG A 32 17.64 -22.51 15.43
CA ARG A 32 17.73 -21.16 14.87
C ARG A 32 18.47 -20.21 15.79
N ARG A 33 18.32 -20.43 17.10
CA ARG A 33 18.92 -19.61 18.15
C ARG A 33 19.18 -20.48 19.39
N SER A 34 20.38 -20.41 19.96
CA SER A 34 20.75 -21.12 21.19
C SER A 34 21.58 -20.20 22.08
N VAL A 35 20.90 -19.47 22.95
CA VAL A 35 21.46 -18.46 23.87
C VAL A 35 21.80 -19.11 25.20
N GLU A 36 20.89 -19.91 25.75
CA GLU A 36 21.05 -20.55 27.06
C GLU A 36 21.45 -22.04 26.94
N SER A 37 21.41 -22.59 25.72
CA SER A 37 21.59 -24.03 25.48
C SER A 37 20.75 -24.84 26.47
N ALA A 38 19.47 -24.46 26.54
CA ALA A 38 18.47 -24.98 27.47
C ALA A 38 18.02 -26.38 27.08
N ILE A 39 18.01 -26.68 25.78
CA ILE A 39 17.69 -28.01 25.24
C ILE A 39 18.64 -28.41 24.10
N ASP A 40 18.74 -29.70 23.85
CA ASP A 40 19.43 -30.28 22.70
C ASP A 40 18.47 -30.69 21.56
N ALA A 41 19.04 -31.20 20.46
CA ALA A 41 18.28 -31.60 19.28
C ALA A 41 17.32 -32.78 19.56
N ASP A 42 17.70 -33.71 20.43
CA ASP A 42 16.89 -34.88 20.75
C ASP A 42 15.70 -34.49 21.64
N GLN A 43 15.92 -33.58 22.58
CA GLN A 43 14.87 -32.96 23.38
C GLN A 43 13.93 -32.13 22.51
N ALA A 44 14.43 -31.32 21.58
CA ALA A 44 13.60 -30.56 20.63
C ALA A 44 12.71 -31.49 19.78
N ARG A 45 13.27 -32.63 19.34
CA ARG A 45 12.51 -33.66 18.62
C ARG A 45 11.42 -34.28 19.50
N ALA A 46 11.73 -34.63 20.75
CA ALA A 46 10.77 -35.19 21.69
C ALA A 46 9.61 -34.22 21.99
N ILE A 47 9.92 -32.94 22.21
CA ILE A 47 8.91 -31.88 22.40
C ILE A 47 8.01 -31.75 21.18
N ALA A 48 8.58 -31.73 19.97
CA ALA A 48 7.79 -31.66 18.74
C ALA A 48 6.87 -32.88 18.56
N GLN A 49 7.29 -34.07 18.96
CA GLN A 49 6.44 -35.26 18.94
C GLN A 49 5.27 -35.14 19.92
N VAL A 50 5.50 -34.64 21.14
CA VAL A 50 4.41 -34.36 22.10
C VAL A 50 3.45 -33.33 21.51
N ALA A 51 3.96 -32.21 20.98
CA ALA A 51 3.14 -31.16 20.39
C ALA A 51 2.23 -31.68 19.27
N ARG A 52 2.76 -32.52 18.37
CA ARG A 52 1.97 -33.16 17.31
C ARG A 52 0.89 -34.11 17.85
N ARG A 53 1.18 -34.87 18.91
CA ARG A 53 0.16 -35.72 19.55
C ARG A 53 -0.95 -34.90 20.20
N VAL A 54 -0.58 -33.79 20.84
CA VAL A 54 -1.54 -32.86 21.47
C VAL A 54 -2.39 -32.17 20.40
N GLU A 55 -1.79 -31.68 19.31
CA GLU A 55 -2.51 -31.15 18.14
C GLU A 55 -3.47 -32.19 17.53
N ALA A 56 -3.02 -33.43 17.32
CA ALA A 56 -3.86 -34.50 16.80
C ALA A 56 -5.03 -34.87 17.74
N HIS A 57 -4.82 -34.80 19.05
CA HIS A 57 -5.86 -35.06 20.05
C HIS A 57 -6.96 -33.99 20.02
N PHE A 58 -6.59 -32.71 19.91
CA PHE A 58 -7.54 -31.60 19.91
C PHE A 58 -8.06 -31.23 18.51
N GLY A 59 -7.45 -31.74 17.43
CA GLY A 59 -7.86 -31.50 16.06
C GLY A 59 -7.60 -30.07 15.54
N ALA A 60 -6.83 -29.26 16.28
CA ALA A 60 -6.52 -27.88 15.92
C ALA A 60 -5.12 -27.49 16.45
N PRO A 61 -4.45 -26.47 15.86
CA PRO A 61 -3.16 -25.98 16.35
C PRO A 61 -3.22 -25.59 17.82
N GLN A 62 -2.20 -25.97 18.59
CA GLN A 62 -2.13 -25.75 20.04
C GLN A 62 -0.92 -24.88 20.42
N ASP A 63 -1.14 -23.97 21.35
CA ASP A 63 -0.11 -23.27 22.12
C ASP A 63 0.15 -24.08 23.40
N ILE A 64 1.39 -24.54 23.57
CA ILE A 64 1.77 -25.57 24.55
C ILE A 64 2.90 -25.06 25.44
N GLU A 65 2.65 -25.08 26.75
CA GLU A 65 3.67 -24.87 27.78
C GLU A 65 4.16 -26.21 28.30
N TRP A 66 5.47 -26.33 28.46
CA TRP A 66 6.16 -27.56 28.85
C TRP A 66 7.37 -27.25 29.72
N ALA A 67 7.83 -28.25 30.47
CA ALA A 67 9.07 -28.19 31.24
C ALA A 67 9.83 -29.51 31.15
N ILE A 68 11.15 -29.46 31.32
CA ILE A 68 11.97 -30.65 31.50
C ILE A 68 12.54 -30.64 32.92
N GLU A 69 12.23 -31.66 33.69
CA GLU A 69 12.78 -31.89 35.03
C GLU A 69 13.38 -33.29 35.11
N GLY A 70 14.61 -33.42 35.59
CA GLY A 70 15.28 -34.73 35.70
C GLY A 70 15.40 -35.49 34.36
N GLY A 71 15.41 -34.78 33.22
CA GLY A 71 15.42 -35.37 31.88
C GLY A 71 14.06 -35.85 31.37
N GLN A 72 13.00 -35.68 32.16
CA GLN A 72 11.62 -36.02 31.78
C GLN A 72 10.88 -34.77 31.27
N LEU A 73 10.13 -34.92 30.17
CA LEU A 73 9.33 -33.86 29.58
C LEU A 73 7.91 -33.88 30.16
N HIS A 74 7.49 -32.76 30.74
CA HIS A 74 6.17 -32.54 31.32
C HIS A 74 5.38 -31.55 30.47
N LEU A 75 4.11 -31.87 30.21
CA LEU A 75 3.13 -30.95 29.63
C LEU A 75 2.48 -30.15 30.76
N LEU A 76 2.59 -28.82 30.73
CA LEU A 76 2.05 -27.95 31.78
C LEU A 76 0.69 -27.38 31.38
N GLN A 77 0.58 -26.87 30.15
CA GLN A 77 -0.64 -26.30 29.61
C GLN A 77 -0.74 -26.58 28.10
N ALA A 78 -1.96 -26.75 27.60
CA ALA A 78 -2.25 -26.73 26.17
C ALA A 78 -3.53 -25.92 25.96
N ARG A 79 -3.48 -24.93 25.07
CA ARG A 79 -4.64 -24.11 24.69
C ARG A 79 -4.72 -23.97 23.17
N PRO A 80 -5.91 -23.90 22.56
CA PRO A 80 -6.03 -23.67 21.13
C PRO A 80 -5.35 -22.38 20.70
N VAL A 81 -4.66 -22.39 19.56
CA VAL A 81 -4.22 -21.15 18.91
C VAL A 81 -5.45 -20.49 18.29
N THR A 82 -6.05 -19.55 19.02
CA THR A 82 -7.32 -18.89 18.63
C THR A 82 -7.17 -17.82 17.55
N ALA A 83 -5.96 -17.56 17.08
CA ALA A 83 -5.63 -16.41 16.22
C ALA A 83 -5.16 -16.74 14.80
N LEU A 84 -5.02 -18.03 14.43
CA LEU A 84 -4.67 -18.37 13.05
C LEU A 84 -5.95 -18.63 12.25
N PRO A 85 -6.29 -17.80 11.25
CA PRO A 85 -7.37 -18.13 10.34
C PRO A 85 -7.06 -19.44 9.60
N GLU A 86 -8.09 -20.16 9.18
CA GLU A 86 -7.91 -21.37 8.38
C GLU A 86 -7.00 -21.09 7.18
N PRO A 87 -6.09 -22.01 6.83
CA PRO A 87 -5.23 -21.85 5.67
C PRO A 87 -6.07 -21.65 4.41
N VAL A 88 -5.92 -20.49 3.77
CA VAL A 88 -6.55 -20.20 2.47
C VAL A 88 -5.52 -20.33 1.36
N ASP A 89 -5.99 -20.74 0.18
CA ASP A 89 -5.16 -20.78 -1.01
C ASP A 89 -5.00 -19.37 -1.61
N TRP A 90 -3.79 -19.04 -2.05
CA TRP A 90 -3.43 -17.77 -2.66
C TRP A 90 -3.07 -17.96 -4.15
N THR A 91 -3.81 -18.85 -4.82
CA THR A 91 -3.58 -19.15 -6.23
C THR A 91 -4.01 -17.96 -7.10
N PRO A 92 -3.12 -17.43 -7.96
CA PRO A 92 -3.49 -16.37 -8.88
C PRO A 92 -4.46 -16.89 -9.96
N PRO A 93 -5.41 -16.06 -10.44
CA PRO A 93 -6.43 -16.50 -11.42
C PRO A 93 -5.84 -16.79 -12.80
N SER A 94 -4.63 -16.34 -13.08
CA SER A 94 -3.87 -16.71 -14.27
C SER A 94 -2.37 -16.57 -14.05
N PRO A 95 -1.53 -17.23 -14.87
CA PRO A 95 -0.08 -17.10 -14.78
C PRO A 95 0.38 -15.62 -14.82
N GLY A 96 1.33 -15.31 -13.95
CA GLY A 96 1.90 -13.97 -13.85
C GLY A 96 2.50 -13.70 -12.48
N TYR A 97 2.96 -12.46 -12.31
CA TYR A 97 3.37 -11.89 -11.05
C TYR A 97 2.31 -10.89 -10.62
N TRP A 98 1.65 -11.20 -9.51
CA TRP A 98 0.53 -10.43 -8.98
C TRP A 98 0.99 -9.75 -7.69
N MET A 99 0.68 -8.47 -7.56
CA MET A 99 1.17 -7.59 -6.50
C MET A 99 -0.01 -6.92 -5.81
N ARG A 100 0.04 -6.90 -4.47
CA ARG A 100 -0.89 -6.14 -3.62
C ARG A 100 -0.37 -4.74 -3.34
N SER A 101 0.93 -4.56 -3.19
CA SER A 101 1.56 -3.25 -2.91
C SER A 101 1.86 -2.44 -4.19
N PHE A 102 0.88 -2.31 -5.09
CA PHE A 102 1.06 -1.56 -6.34
C PHE A 102 -0.28 -1.01 -6.87
N ARG A 103 -0.24 0.17 -7.52
CA ARG A 103 -1.41 0.92 -8.02
C ARG A 103 -2.44 1.15 -6.91
N LEU A 104 -3.67 0.67 -7.09
CA LEU A 104 -4.77 0.86 -6.16
C LEU A 104 -4.60 0.01 -4.89
N GLY A 105 -3.80 -1.06 -4.94
CA GLY A 105 -3.58 -1.94 -3.79
C GLY A 105 -2.80 -1.27 -2.64
N GLU A 106 -2.03 -0.21 -2.92
CA GLU A 106 -1.41 0.63 -1.88
C GLU A 106 -2.45 1.44 -1.08
N TRP A 107 -3.64 1.62 -1.64
CA TRP A 107 -4.76 2.33 -1.05
C TRP A 107 -5.83 1.38 -0.46
N LEU A 108 -5.63 0.07 -0.62
CA LEU A 108 -6.51 -1.00 -0.13
C LEU A 108 -5.76 -1.85 0.90
N PRO A 109 -5.61 -1.37 2.15
CA PRO A 109 -4.90 -2.08 3.20
C PRO A 109 -5.66 -3.31 3.73
N GLU A 110 -6.90 -3.51 3.28
CA GLU A 110 -7.83 -4.57 3.71
C GLU A 110 -8.55 -5.19 2.49
N PRO A 111 -9.26 -6.34 2.66
CA PRO A 111 -10.15 -6.86 1.62
C PRO A 111 -11.20 -5.83 1.21
N MET A 112 -11.60 -5.88 -0.06
CA MET A 112 -12.66 -5.04 -0.61
C MET A 112 -14.03 -5.53 -0.18
N THR A 113 -14.94 -4.58 0.05
CA THR A 113 -16.37 -4.85 0.15
C THR A 113 -16.95 -5.21 -1.23
N PRO A 114 -17.98 -6.08 -1.28
CA PRO A 114 -18.62 -6.49 -2.52
C PRO A 114 -19.00 -5.31 -3.43
N LEU A 115 -19.70 -4.30 -2.91
CA LEU A 115 -20.19 -3.17 -3.70
C LEU A 115 -19.04 -2.36 -4.31
N PHE A 116 -17.97 -2.15 -3.54
CA PHE A 116 -16.77 -1.49 -4.05
C PHE A 116 -16.17 -2.28 -5.22
N GLN A 117 -16.00 -3.59 -5.03
CA GLN A 117 -15.37 -4.48 -5.99
C GLN A 117 -16.16 -4.57 -7.30
N ASP A 118 -17.48 -4.73 -7.27
CA ASP A 118 -18.27 -4.92 -8.49
C ASP A 118 -18.59 -3.62 -9.24
N TRP A 119 -18.61 -2.48 -8.54
CA TRP A 119 -19.08 -1.24 -9.12
C TRP A 119 -18.01 -0.15 -9.17
N LEU A 120 -17.57 0.37 -8.02
CA LEU A 120 -16.69 1.54 -8.00
C LEU A 120 -15.32 1.22 -8.59
N LEU A 121 -14.75 0.05 -8.27
CA LEU A 121 -13.48 -0.40 -8.82
C LEU A 121 -13.51 -0.45 -10.35
N GLU A 122 -14.57 -0.99 -10.93
CA GLU A 122 -14.73 -1.09 -12.39
C GLU A 122 -14.81 0.30 -13.04
N ARG A 123 -15.51 1.26 -12.41
CA ARG A 123 -15.54 2.66 -12.89
C ARG A 123 -14.17 3.33 -12.79
N ILE A 124 -13.40 3.06 -11.73
CA ILE A 124 -12.04 3.56 -11.57
C ILE A 124 -11.11 2.97 -12.65
N GLU A 125 -11.16 1.66 -12.90
CA GLU A 125 -10.32 1.04 -13.94
C GLU A 125 -10.73 1.50 -15.35
N GLU A 126 -12.01 1.69 -15.64
CA GLU A 126 -12.48 2.33 -16.88
C GLU A 126 -11.90 3.74 -17.05
N GLY A 127 -12.02 4.58 -16.03
CA GLY A 127 -11.47 5.92 -16.01
C GLY A 127 -9.95 5.94 -16.22
N TYR A 128 -9.24 5.00 -15.61
CA TYR A 128 -7.80 4.84 -15.78
C TYR A 128 -7.44 4.58 -17.24
N LEU A 129 -8.20 3.71 -17.92
CA LEU A 129 -8.01 3.44 -19.36
C LEU A 129 -8.39 4.65 -20.24
N VAL A 130 -9.40 5.43 -19.86
CA VAL A 130 -9.73 6.69 -20.54
C VAL A 130 -8.56 7.68 -20.45
N GLY A 131 -8.01 7.88 -19.24
CA GLY A 131 -6.84 8.73 -19.02
C GLY A 131 -5.63 8.27 -19.83
N MET A 132 -5.37 6.95 -19.84
CA MET A 132 -4.29 6.35 -20.62
C MET A 132 -4.47 6.58 -22.12
N ARG A 133 -5.68 6.37 -22.66
CA ARG A 133 -5.97 6.62 -24.07
C ARG A 133 -5.79 8.08 -24.43
N ARG A 134 -6.29 8.99 -23.59
CA ARG A 134 -6.22 10.44 -23.83
C ARG A 134 -4.77 10.94 -23.90
N THR A 135 -3.90 10.41 -23.06
CA THR A 135 -2.50 10.86 -22.93
C THR A 135 -1.54 10.13 -23.85
N ALA A 136 -1.62 8.79 -23.93
CA ALA A 136 -0.70 7.95 -24.68
C ALA A 136 -1.22 7.53 -26.06
N GLY A 137 -2.49 7.80 -26.37
CA GLY A 137 -3.15 7.41 -27.63
C GLY A 137 -3.49 5.92 -27.74
N ALA A 138 -3.29 5.15 -26.68
CA ALA A 138 -3.51 3.71 -26.65
C ALA A 138 -3.88 3.25 -25.23
N THR A 139 -4.41 2.02 -25.12
CA THR A 139 -4.74 1.38 -23.84
C THR A 139 -3.99 0.07 -23.69
N VAL A 140 -3.27 -0.06 -22.59
CA VAL A 140 -2.58 -1.27 -22.15
C VAL A 140 -3.10 -1.61 -20.75
N PRO A 141 -4.21 -2.37 -20.66
CA PRO A 141 -4.84 -2.63 -19.37
C PRO A 141 -3.95 -3.51 -18.51
N TRP A 142 -3.80 -3.11 -17.25
CA TRP A 142 -3.31 -4.02 -16.20
C TRP A 142 -4.40 -5.02 -15.89
N ARG A 143 -4.01 -6.22 -15.49
CA ARG A 143 -4.94 -7.21 -14.95
C ARG A 143 -5.16 -6.91 -13.48
N HIS A 144 -6.36 -7.09 -12.97
CA HIS A 144 -6.65 -7.09 -11.54
C HIS A 144 -7.60 -8.24 -11.19
N ALA A 145 -7.61 -8.63 -9.92
CA ALA A 145 -8.48 -9.65 -9.38
C ALA A 145 -8.60 -9.51 -7.85
N ALA A 146 -9.74 -9.94 -7.32
CA ALA A 146 -9.91 -10.17 -5.90
C ALA A 146 -9.50 -11.61 -5.56
N ILE A 147 -8.55 -11.77 -4.64
CA ILE A 147 -8.05 -13.07 -4.20
C ILE A 147 -8.24 -13.12 -2.69
N ASN A 148 -9.15 -13.97 -2.22
CA ASN A 148 -9.66 -13.95 -0.84
C ASN A 148 -10.16 -12.56 -0.40
N GLY A 149 -10.78 -11.82 -1.33
CA GLY A 149 -11.27 -10.44 -1.12
C GLY A 149 -10.20 -9.34 -1.24
N TRP A 150 -8.91 -9.70 -1.32
CA TRP A 150 -7.83 -8.72 -1.45
C TRP A 150 -7.57 -8.33 -2.90
N TYR A 151 -7.35 -7.05 -3.17
CA TYR A 151 -6.97 -6.57 -4.50
C TYR A 151 -5.54 -6.97 -4.86
N TYR A 152 -5.39 -7.67 -5.98
CA TYR A 152 -4.10 -7.90 -6.63
C TYR A 152 -4.14 -7.38 -8.05
N THR A 153 -3.01 -6.82 -8.49
CA THR A 153 -2.81 -6.41 -9.88
C THR A 153 -1.60 -7.10 -10.50
N ALA A 154 -1.65 -7.35 -11.80
CA ALA A 154 -0.56 -7.92 -12.58
C ALA A 154 -0.41 -7.20 -13.91
N ALA A 155 0.83 -7.12 -14.40
CA ALA A 155 1.10 -6.65 -15.74
C ALA A 155 0.36 -7.49 -16.81
N PRO A 156 0.19 -6.96 -18.04
CA PRO A 156 -0.29 -7.75 -19.17
C PRO A 156 0.49 -9.06 -19.31
N SER A 157 -0.19 -10.13 -19.73
CA SER A 157 0.47 -11.44 -19.90
C SER A 157 1.69 -11.33 -20.82
N LEU A 158 2.83 -11.91 -20.42
CA LEU A 158 4.08 -11.90 -21.20
C LEU A 158 3.87 -12.40 -22.64
N SER A 159 3.03 -13.42 -22.83
CA SER A 159 2.68 -13.98 -24.14
C SER A 159 1.89 -13.02 -25.02
N ALA A 160 1.14 -12.08 -24.42
CA ALA A 160 0.35 -11.09 -25.12
C ALA A 160 1.12 -9.79 -25.40
N ILE A 161 2.24 -9.53 -24.71
CA ILE A 161 2.98 -8.25 -24.80
C ILE A 161 3.28 -7.84 -26.26
N PRO A 162 3.82 -8.69 -27.15
CA PRO A 162 4.14 -8.26 -28.51
C PRO A 162 2.90 -7.78 -29.28
N PHE A 163 1.79 -8.50 -29.14
CA PHE A 163 0.52 -8.15 -29.77
C PHE A 163 -0.11 -6.90 -29.15
N THR A 164 -0.08 -6.78 -27.82
CA THR A 164 -0.57 -5.60 -27.10
C THR A 164 0.22 -4.35 -27.47
N LEU A 165 1.55 -4.44 -27.58
CA LEU A 165 2.40 -3.32 -28.01
C LEU A 165 2.13 -2.96 -29.46
N LEU A 166 2.03 -3.93 -30.38
CA LEU A 166 1.68 -3.67 -31.78
C LEU A 166 0.31 -2.97 -31.88
N ARG A 167 -0.70 -3.46 -31.17
CA ARG A 167 -2.03 -2.85 -31.11
C ARG A 167 -1.96 -1.42 -30.58
N ALA A 168 -1.19 -1.18 -29.52
CA ALA A 168 -1.01 0.15 -28.95
C ALA A 168 -0.33 1.12 -29.95
N VAL A 169 0.67 0.65 -30.69
CA VAL A 169 1.34 1.43 -31.74
C VAL A 169 0.34 1.79 -32.85
N LEU A 170 -0.46 0.83 -33.32
CA LEU A 170 -1.47 1.07 -34.34
C LEU A 170 -2.57 2.03 -33.86
N GLN A 171 -3.10 1.82 -32.65
CA GLN A 171 -4.14 2.68 -32.05
C GLN A 171 -3.66 4.13 -31.89
N SER A 172 -2.43 4.31 -31.42
CA SER A 172 -1.85 5.64 -31.19
C SER A 172 -1.29 6.31 -32.45
N ARG A 173 -1.29 5.62 -33.60
CA ARG A 173 -0.55 6.01 -34.81
C ARG A 173 0.93 6.31 -34.51
N GLY A 174 1.55 5.47 -33.68
CA GLY A 174 2.94 5.58 -33.26
C GLY A 174 3.22 6.50 -32.07
N ARG A 175 2.25 7.32 -31.61
CA ARG A 175 2.46 8.29 -30.51
C ARG A 175 2.78 7.64 -29.15
N VAL A 176 2.38 6.39 -28.93
CA VAL A 176 2.66 5.68 -27.68
C VAL A 176 4.16 5.44 -27.46
N VAL A 177 4.95 5.31 -28.53
CA VAL A 177 6.39 5.01 -28.45
C VAL A 177 7.18 6.16 -27.81
N PRO A 178 7.14 7.40 -28.34
CA PRO A 178 7.83 8.52 -27.70
C PRO A 178 7.27 8.83 -26.31
N PHE A 179 5.98 8.58 -26.07
CA PHE A 179 5.39 8.70 -24.72
C PHE A 179 6.06 7.76 -23.73
N LEU A 180 6.06 6.45 -23.99
CA LEU A 180 6.64 5.43 -23.09
C LEU A 180 8.15 5.65 -22.92
N LEU A 181 8.86 6.00 -24.00
CA LEU A 181 10.28 6.29 -23.93
C LEU A 181 10.58 7.46 -22.99
N ASN A 182 9.79 8.53 -23.01
CA ASN A 182 10.01 9.66 -22.11
C ASN A 182 9.54 9.38 -20.68
N ALA A 183 8.30 8.89 -20.51
CA ALA A 183 7.66 8.73 -19.21
C ALA A 183 8.15 7.53 -18.40
N LEU A 184 8.65 6.46 -19.06
CA LEU A 184 9.07 5.24 -18.36
C LEU A 184 10.57 4.99 -18.41
N VAL A 185 11.27 5.39 -19.47
CA VAL A 185 12.69 5.08 -19.67
C VAL A 185 13.58 6.29 -19.39
N ARG A 186 13.40 7.38 -20.16
CA ARG A 186 14.25 8.58 -20.11
C ARG A 186 14.21 9.26 -18.74
N VAL A 187 13.07 9.22 -18.05
CA VAL A 187 12.93 9.77 -16.70
C VAL A 187 13.93 9.19 -15.69
N ASN A 188 14.42 7.96 -15.88
CA ASN A 188 15.40 7.32 -14.99
C ASN A 188 16.87 7.75 -15.24
N SER A 189 17.12 8.61 -16.23
CA SER A 189 18.49 9.03 -16.59
C SER A 189 18.61 10.51 -16.94
N ARG A 190 17.60 11.06 -17.62
CA ARG A 190 17.48 12.46 -18.01
C ARG A 190 16.09 12.99 -17.65
N PRO A 191 15.77 13.09 -16.35
CA PRO A 191 14.45 13.53 -15.88
C PRO A 191 14.05 14.91 -16.41
N GLU A 192 15.00 15.83 -16.59
CA GLU A 192 14.77 17.15 -17.17
C GLU A 192 14.34 17.10 -18.64
N ALA A 193 14.80 16.09 -19.39
CA ALA A 193 14.41 15.88 -20.77
C ALA A 193 13.03 15.21 -20.85
N ALA A 194 12.74 14.27 -19.95
CA ALA A 194 11.40 13.66 -19.83
C ALA A 194 10.34 14.69 -19.40
N ASP A 195 10.70 15.58 -18.46
CA ASP A 195 9.89 16.72 -18.03
C ASP A 195 9.51 17.60 -19.21
N ARG A 196 10.50 18.13 -19.94
CA ARG A 196 10.27 19.00 -21.11
C ARG A 196 9.50 18.32 -22.23
N ALA A 197 9.74 17.03 -22.46
CA ALA A 197 9.15 16.32 -23.59
C ALA A 197 7.68 15.92 -23.36
N VAL A 198 7.33 15.51 -22.13
CA VAL A 198 6.01 14.92 -21.83
C VAL A 198 5.47 15.36 -20.48
N LEU A 199 6.21 15.15 -19.40
CA LEU A 199 5.62 15.16 -18.05
C LEU A 199 5.16 16.56 -17.61
N ARG A 200 5.85 17.63 -18.01
CA ARG A 200 5.44 19.02 -17.71
C ARG A 200 4.08 19.36 -18.30
N GLY A 201 3.82 18.90 -19.53
CA GLY A 201 2.53 19.10 -20.19
C GLY A 201 1.41 18.34 -19.48
N LEU A 202 1.69 17.12 -19.01
CA LEU A 202 0.73 16.33 -18.25
C LEU A 202 0.44 16.93 -16.87
N ALA A 203 1.46 17.44 -16.19
CA ALA A 203 1.29 18.15 -14.91
C ALA A 203 0.41 19.40 -15.07
N ARG A 204 0.62 20.18 -16.15
CA ARG A 204 -0.27 21.32 -16.48
C ARG A 204 -1.69 20.87 -16.77
N ALA A 205 -1.88 19.86 -17.63
CA ALA A 205 -3.21 19.34 -17.94
C ALA A 205 -3.94 18.82 -16.68
N TRP A 206 -3.20 18.25 -15.73
CA TRP A 206 -3.76 17.88 -14.44
C TRP A 206 -4.27 19.10 -13.65
N GLY A 207 -3.44 20.12 -13.46
CA GLY A 207 -3.77 21.29 -12.64
C GLY A 207 -4.78 22.25 -13.28
N GLU A 208 -4.72 22.41 -14.61
CA GLU A 208 -5.55 23.36 -15.37
C GLU A 208 -6.89 22.75 -15.83
N GLU A 209 -6.98 21.43 -15.96
CA GLU A 209 -8.13 20.77 -16.57
C GLU A 209 -8.73 19.66 -15.71
N LEU A 210 -7.93 18.64 -15.34
CA LEU A 210 -8.44 17.43 -14.67
C LEU A 210 -8.92 17.72 -13.26
N LEU A 211 -8.10 18.37 -12.42
CA LEU A 211 -8.45 18.69 -11.04
C LEU A 211 -9.62 19.68 -10.95
N PRO A 212 -9.66 20.79 -11.72
CA PRO A 212 -10.83 21.68 -11.74
C PRO A 212 -12.11 21.02 -12.23
N ARG A 213 -12.03 20.10 -13.21
CA ARG A 213 -13.17 19.31 -13.64
C ARG A 213 -13.64 18.35 -12.55
N TYR A 214 -12.71 17.69 -11.85
CA TYR A 214 -13.05 16.78 -10.75
C TYR A 214 -13.71 17.53 -9.60
N ARG A 215 -13.16 18.69 -9.19
CA ARG A 215 -13.76 19.56 -8.16
C ARG A 215 -15.19 19.97 -8.50
N ARG A 216 -15.42 20.51 -9.70
CA ARG A 216 -16.77 20.91 -10.13
C ARG A 216 -17.75 19.75 -10.11
N LEU A 217 -17.35 18.57 -10.61
CA LEU A 217 -18.19 17.38 -10.57
C LEU A 217 -18.62 17.02 -9.13
N ILE A 218 -17.68 17.03 -8.18
CA ILE A 218 -17.98 16.71 -6.79
C ILE A 218 -18.84 17.80 -6.14
N GLU A 219 -18.49 19.08 -6.33
CA GLU A 219 -19.27 20.21 -5.80
C GLU A 219 -20.71 20.23 -6.33
N ASP A 220 -20.92 19.92 -7.61
CA ASP A 220 -22.24 19.84 -8.24
C ASP A 220 -23.04 18.66 -7.67
N GLY A 221 -22.39 17.50 -7.54
CA GLY A 221 -22.99 16.30 -6.96
C GLY A 221 -23.41 16.50 -5.50
N GLU A 222 -22.57 17.13 -4.68
CA GLU A 222 -22.86 17.44 -3.27
C GLU A 222 -24.07 18.37 -3.11
N ARG A 223 -24.35 19.25 -4.09
CA ARG A 223 -25.56 20.10 -4.09
C ARG A 223 -26.84 19.36 -4.48
N GLN A 224 -26.71 18.29 -5.26
CA GLN A 224 -27.85 17.55 -5.83
C GLN A 224 -28.23 16.31 -5.01
N ILE A 225 -27.27 15.73 -4.27
CA ILE A 225 -27.44 14.44 -3.59
C ILE A 225 -28.68 14.36 -2.70
N GLU A 226 -29.08 15.47 -2.07
CA GLU A 226 -30.21 15.46 -1.14
C GLU A 226 -31.55 15.13 -1.82
N VAL A 227 -31.72 15.55 -3.07
CA VAL A 227 -32.95 15.38 -3.85
C VAL A 227 -32.81 14.37 -4.98
N ALA A 228 -31.61 13.82 -5.18
CA ALA A 228 -31.31 12.87 -6.25
C ALA A 228 -32.10 11.56 -6.10
N THR A 229 -32.65 11.11 -7.22
CA THR A 229 -33.24 9.77 -7.39
C THR A 229 -32.15 8.69 -7.38
N PRO A 230 -32.51 7.41 -7.17
CA PRO A 230 -31.53 6.31 -7.22
C PRO A 230 -30.73 6.24 -8.52
N SER A 231 -31.36 6.55 -9.66
CA SER A 231 -30.67 6.58 -10.95
C SER A 231 -29.64 7.71 -11.01
N GLU A 232 -30.00 8.91 -10.53
CA GLU A 232 -29.09 10.06 -10.49
C GLU A 232 -27.93 9.83 -9.51
N LEU A 233 -28.17 9.17 -8.36
CA LEU A 233 -27.11 8.75 -7.45
C LEU A 233 -26.13 7.78 -8.12
N ALA A 234 -26.64 6.82 -8.91
CA ALA A 234 -25.80 5.91 -9.65
C ALA A 234 -24.98 6.61 -10.74
N GLU A 235 -25.57 7.58 -11.45
CA GLU A 235 -24.86 8.42 -12.43
C GLU A 235 -23.74 9.24 -11.77
N LEU A 236 -23.98 9.78 -10.58
CA LEU A 236 -22.96 10.49 -9.79
C LEU A 236 -21.80 9.56 -9.41
N VAL A 237 -22.09 8.35 -8.94
CA VAL A 237 -21.06 7.34 -8.62
C VAL A 237 -20.23 6.99 -9.85
N ASP A 238 -20.91 6.75 -10.97
CA ASP A 238 -20.27 6.43 -12.25
C ASP A 238 -19.36 7.57 -12.74
N ALA A 239 -19.84 8.81 -12.70
CA ALA A 239 -19.07 9.98 -13.12
C ALA A 239 -17.87 10.23 -12.20
N ALA A 240 -18.07 10.17 -10.88
CA ALA A 240 -17.02 10.39 -9.88
C ALA A 240 -15.97 9.28 -9.94
N GLY A 241 -16.38 8.00 -10.04
CA GLY A 241 -15.50 6.86 -10.16
C GLY A 241 -14.63 6.90 -11.42
N ARG A 242 -15.22 7.19 -12.59
CA ARG A 242 -14.44 7.35 -13.84
C ARG A 242 -13.47 8.53 -13.77
N THR A 243 -13.89 9.65 -13.18
CA THR A 243 -13.00 10.82 -13.03
C THR A 243 -11.85 10.52 -12.06
N ALA A 244 -12.11 9.80 -10.96
CA ALA A 244 -11.08 9.31 -10.05
C ALA A 244 -10.11 8.33 -10.75
N GLY A 245 -10.61 7.51 -11.67
CA GLY A 245 -9.79 6.66 -12.53
C GLY A 245 -8.85 7.44 -13.45
N GLU A 246 -9.35 8.46 -14.15
CA GLU A 246 -8.53 9.36 -14.96
C GLU A 246 -7.46 10.06 -14.10
N TYR A 247 -7.85 10.44 -12.88
CA TYR A 247 -6.96 11.03 -11.88
C TYR A 247 -5.86 10.06 -11.45
N LEU A 248 -6.21 8.82 -11.14
CA LEU A 248 -5.26 7.76 -10.76
C LEU A 248 -4.24 7.50 -11.87
N TRP A 249 -4.66 7.58 -13.14
CA TRP A 249 -3.72 7.52 -14.26
C TRP A 249 -2.73 8.69 -14.25
N SER A 250 -3.24 9.92 -14.04
CA SER A 250 -2.38 11.11 -13.94
C SER A 250 -1.39 10.99 -12.78
N LEU A 251 -1.86 10.55 -11.61
CA LEU A 251 -1.03 10.27 -10.43
C LEU A 251 0.04 9.23 -10.73
N ALA A 252 -0.31 8.13 -11.41
CA ALA A 252 0.64 7.07 -11.74
C ALA A 252 1.77 7.53 -12.69
N ILE A 253 1.47 8.43 -13.63
CA ILE A 253 2.45 8.90 -14.62
C ILE A 253 3.22 10.12 -14.13
N VAL A 254 2.54 11.13 -13.58
CA VAL A 254 3.15 12.39 -13.11
C VAL A 254 3.73 12.19 -11.72
N GLY A 255 2.89 11.96 -10.69
CA GLY A 255 3.34 11.70 -9.33
C GLY A 255 4.26 10.49 -9.21
N GLY A 256 3.97 9.41 -9.92
CA GLY A 256 4.80 8.21 -10.01
C GLY A 256 6.15 8.43 -10.73
N SER A 257 6.39 9.58 -11.35
CA SER A 257 7.71 9.95 -11.85
C SER A 257 8.62 10.53 -10.78
N ALA A 258 8.08 11.05 -9.67
CA ALA A 258 8.84 11.73 -8.62
C ALA A 258 9.95 10.84 -8.03
N TRP A 259 9.64 9.57 -7.71
CA TRP A 259 10.63 8.65 -7.14
C TRP A 259 11.78 8.34 -8.10
N LYS A 260 11.52 8.33 -9.42
CA LYS A 260 12.56 8.12 -10.44
C LYS A 260 13.48 9.33 -10.55
N MET A 261 12.92 10.53 -10.41
CA MET A 261 13.65 11.80 -10.43
C MET A 261 14.50 11.96 -9.16
N GLU A 262 13.94 11.61 -8.01
CA GLU A 262 14.66 11.48 -6.74
C GLU A 262 15.80 10.47 -6.88
N GLY A 263 15.55 9.29 -7.44
CA GLY A 263 16.58 8.28 -7.70
C GLY A 263 17.74 8.80 -8.57
N CYS A 264 17.45 9.65 -9.57
CA CYS A 264 18.47 10.31 -10.37
C CYS A 264 19.31 11.30 -9.55
N LEU A 265 18.66 12.14 -8.74
CA LEU A 265 19.34 13.09 -7.84
C LEU A 265 20.22 12.35 -6.82
N ALA A 266 19.69 11.30 -6.19
CA ALA A 266 20.40 10.48 -5.23
C ALA A 266 21.62 9.80 -5.86
N LYS A 267 21.48 9.27 -7.09
CA LYS A 267 22.60 8.67 -7.83
C LYS A 267 23.68 9.71 -8.14
N PHE A 268 23.29 10.91 -8.59
CA PHE A 268 24.22 11.99 -8.86
C PHE A 268 25.01 12.40 -7.61
N LEU A 269 24.31 12.62 -6.49
CA LEU A 269 24.94 13.01 -5.23
C LEU A 269 25.94 11.97 -4.74
N ARG A 270 25.57 10.67 -4.75
CA ARG A 270 26.50 9.59 -4.38
C ARG A 270 27.77 9.53 -5.23
N GLN A 271 27.74 10.05 -6.46
CA GLN A 271 28.89 10.04 -7.36
C GLN A 271 29.79 11.27 -7.20
N HIS A 272 29.27 12.38 -6.69
CA HIS A 272 29.93 13.69 -6.81
C HIS A 272 29.99 14.49 -5.51
N VAL A 273 29.25 14.11 -4.47
CA VAL A 273 29.21 14.80 -3.17
C VAL A 273 29.34 13.76 -2.05
N PRO A 274 30.26 13.93 -1.08
CA PRO A 274 30.34 13.04 0.08
C PRO A 274 29.03 13.01 0.87
N THR A 275 28.60 11.84 1.32
CA THR A 275 27.30 11.66 2.01
C THR A 275 27.22 12.45 3.31
N GLU A 276 28.35 12.70 3.97
CA GLU A 276 28.45 13.51 5.19
C GLU A 276 28.00 14.97 4.98
N VAL A 277 28.05 15.47 3.73
CA VAL A 277 27.71 16.86 3.38
C VAL A 277 26.20 17.09 3.40
N TYR A 278 25.41 16.11 2.94
CA TYR A 278 23.96 16.27 2.78
C TYR A 278 23.14 15.30 3.63
N GLY A 279 23.78 14.29 4.24
CA GLY A 279 23.14 13.22 4.98
C GLY A 279 22.32 12.31 4.08
N SER A 280 21.09 12.70 3.80
CA SER A 280 20.14 11.97 2.96
C SER A 280 19.64 12.84 1.80
N VAL A 281 19.40 12.24 0.64
CA VAL A 281 18.71 12.93 -0.46
C VAL A 281 17.35 13.47 -0.02
N GLN A 282 16.71 12.81 0.96
CA GLN A 282 15.45 13.26 1.52
C GLN A 282 15.54 14.65 2.12
N ASN A 283 16.68 15.04 2.73
CA ASN A 283 16.87 16.36 3.31
C ASN A 283 16.67 17.48 2.27
N LEU A 284 17.03 17.22 1.00
CA LEU A 284 16.85 18.16 -0.11
C LEU A 284 15.38 18.30 -0.57
N LEU A 285 14.50 17.41 -0.10
CA LEU A 285 13.09 17.33 -0.47
C LEU A 285 12.14 17.61 0.72
N LEU A 286 12.67 18.03 1.88
CA LEU A 286 11.88 18.39 3.06
C LEU A 286 11.33 19.82 2.97
N GLY A 287 10.16 20.05 3.60
CA GLY A 287 9.63 21.40 3.80
C GLY A 287 9.42 22.18 2.50
N LEU A 288 9.09 21.50 1.39
CA LEU A 288 8.90 22.14 0.10
C LEU A 288 7.68 23.07 0.13
N PRO A 289 7.75 24.24 -0.54
CA PRO A 289 6.62 25.15 -0.63
C PRO A 289 5.46 24.51 -1.42
N GLY A 290 4.23 24.83 -1.03
CA GLY A 290 3.02 24.31 -1.69
C GLY A 290 2.53 22.95 -1.15
N VAL A 291 3.24 22.33 -0.21
CA VAL A 291 2.77 21.10 0.45
C VAL A 291 1.93 21.48 1.68
N GLU A 292 0.62 21.34 1.57
CA GLU A 292 -0.31 21.49 2.71
C GLU A 292 -0.12 20.34 3.71
N THR A 293 0.04 20.66 4.99
CA THR A 293 0.22 19.68 6.06
C THR A 293 -1.08 19.27 6.76
N GLU A 294 -2.16 20.01 6.53
CA GLU A 294 -3.47 19.75 7.14
C GLU A 294 -4.13 18.52 6.52
N VAL A 295 -4.65 17.60 7.32
CA VAL A 295 -5.43 16.47 6.82
C VAL A 295 -6.72 16.97 6.17
N SER A 296 -6.93 16.68 4.88
CA SER A 296 -8.17 17.03 4.19
C SER A 296 -9.37 16.24 4.73
N ALA A 297 -10.55 16.85 4.76
CA ALA A 297 -11.79 16.18 5.15
C ALA A 297 -12.12 14.95 4.28
N HIS A 298 -11.72 14.95 3.01
CA HIS A 298 -11.92 13.82 2.08
C HIS A 298 -10.84 12.73 2.19
N ALA A 299 -9.85 12.87 3.08
CA ALA A 299 -8.82 11.85 3.26
C ALA A 299 -9.45 10.54 3.79
N VAL A 300 -8.91 9.41 3.34
CA VAL A 300 -9.40 8.07 3.71
C VAL A 300 -8.24 7.16 4.09
N GLN A 301 -8.48 6.26 5.04
CA GLN A 301 -7.56 5.16 5.36
C GLN A 301 -7.54 4.11 4.25
N SER A 302 -8.68 3.92 3.58
CA SER A 302 -8.84 2.99 2.48
C SER A 302 -9.71 3.62 1.40
N VAL A 303 -9.39 3.33 0.14
CA VAL A 303 -10.24 3.72 -0.99
C VAL A 303 -11.50 2.87 -1.11
N ASP A 304 -11.66 1.82 -0.31
CA ASP A 304 -12.96 1.21 -0.14
C ASP A 304 -13.90 2.19 0.58
N TRP A 305 -14.95 2.61 -0.12
CA TRP A 305 -15.93 3.59 0.37
C TRP A 305 -16.74 3.15 1.60
N TYR A 306 -16.54 1.92 2.08
CA TYR A 306 -17.12 1.43 3.33
C TYR A 306 -16.56 2.14 4.56
N TRP A 307 -15.32 2.64 4.49
CA TRP A 307 -14.73 3.36 5.61
C TRP A 307 -15.12 4.85 5.60
N PRO A 308 -15.41 5.45 6.76
CA PRO A 308 -15.61 6.88 6.87
C PRO A 308 -14.38 7.68 6.44
N THR A 309 -14.64 8.87 5.91
CA THR A 309 -13.61 9.88 5.61
C THR A 309 -13.13 10.57 6.89
N ALA A 310 -11.95 11.19 6.85
CA ALA A 310 -11.41 11.96 7.97
C ALA A 310 -12.39 13.06 8.44
N GLY A 311 -13.12 13.69 7.51
CA GLY A 311 -14.15 14.68 7.81
C GLY A 311 -15.34 14.10 8.60
N GLU A 312 -15.79 12.90 8.26
CA GLU A 312 -16.84 12.18 9.00
C GLU A 312 -16.37 11.75 10.40
N LEU A 313 -15.09 11.41 10.55
CA LEU A 313 -14.49 11.10 11.85
C LEU A 313 -14.24 12.35 12.70
N GLY A 314 -14.56 13.54 12.19
CA GLY A 314 -14.34 14.80 12.91
C GLY A 314 -12.86 15.13 13.12
N TRP A 315 -11.96 14.55 12.33
CA TRP A 315 -10.53 14.83 12.41
C TRP A 315 -10.29 16.30 12.04
N ARG A 316 -10.04 17.12 13.05
CA ARG A 316 -9.57 18.50 12.91
C ARG A 316 -8.19 18.55 13.54
N GLN A 317 -7.18 18.67 12.71
CA GLN A 317 -5.81 18.82 13.18
C GLN A 317 -5.72 20.17 13.94
N HIS A 318 -5.62 20.10 15.26
CA HIS A 318 -5.23 21.24 16.09
C HIS A 318 -3.78 21.01 16.45
N ASP A 319 -2.83 21.76 15.88
CA ASP A 319 -1.51 21.84 16.52
C ASP A 319 -0.68 23.07 16.13
N VAL A 320 -0.22 23.76 17.17
CA VAL A 320 0.73 24.89 17.12
C VAL A 320 2.13 24.41 16.68
N ASP A 321 2.45 23.11 16.87
CA ASP A 321 3.75 22.48 16.57
C ASP A 321 4.02 22.30 15.06
N VAL A 322 2.97 22.35 14.21
CA VAL A 322 3.12 22.16 12.75
C VAL A 322 3.97 23.26 12.12
N ARG A 323 3.82 24.52 12.57
CA ARG A 323 4.58 25.66 12.03
C ARG A 323 6.05 25.59 12.40
N GLU A 324 6.37 25.27 13.65
CA GLU A 324 7.76 25.12 14.12
C GLU A 324 8.43 23.92 13.45
N ARG A 325 7.73 22.80 13.32
CA ARG A 325 8.21 21.65 12.54
C ARG A 325 8.48 22.03 11.09
N GLN A 326 7.58 22.76 10.43
CA GLN A 326 7.78 23.19 9.04
C GLN A 326 9.01 24.08 8.90
N GLN A 327 9.21 25.04 9.81
CA GLN A 327 10.39 25.91 9.80
C GLN A 327 11.70 25.12 9.95
N ARG A 328 11.74 24.11 10.84
CA ARG A 328 12.90 23.21 10.97
C ARG A 328 13.20 22.46 9.69
N LEU A 329 12.18 21.86 9.06
CA LEU A 329 12.32 21.11 7.80
C LEU A 329 12.83 22.00 6.66
N VAL A 330 12.36 23.24 6.57
CA VAL A 330 12.84 24.24 5.60
C VAL A 330 14.32 24.56 5.83
N ALA A 331 14.71 24.83 7.08
CA ALA A 331 16.10 25.14 7.42
C ALA A 331 17.06 23.96 7.13
N GLU A 332 16.64 22.73 7.44
CA GLU A 332 17.40 21.52 7.13
C GLU A 332 17.62 21.34 5.62
N ARG A 333 16.57 21.57 4.81
CA ARG A 333 16.67 21.55 3.35
C ARG A 333 17.64 22.60 2.84
N GLU A 334 17.48 23.86 3.25
CA GLU A 334 18.30 24.96 2.76
C GLU A 334 19.78 24.77 3.11
N ALA A 335 20.07 24.25 4.31
CA ALA A 335 21.42 23.88 4.71
C ALA A 335 22.00 22.76 3.83
N ALA A 336 21.24 21.69 3.56
CA ALA A 336 21.67 20.59 2.71
C ALA A 336 21.91 21.03 1.25
N GLU A 337 21.06 21.91 0.72
CA GLU A 337 21.25 22.48 -0.61
C GLU A 337 22.51 23.35 -0.68
N ALA A 338 22.70 24.25 0.29
CA ALA A 338 23.87 25.12 0.35
C ALA A 338 25.17 24.31 0.46
N ALA A 339 25.18 23.25 1.27
CA ALA A 339 26.31 22.36 1.42
C ALA A 339 26.64 21.62 0.12
N CYS A 340 25.63 21.12 -0.61
CA CYS A 340 25.82 20.52 -1.94
C CYS A 340 26.40 21.53 -2.94
N ARG A 341 25.86 22.76 -2.98
CA ARG A 341 26.35 23.83 -3.86
C ARG A 341 27.81 24.18 -3.57
N GLN A 342 28.18 24.26 -2.29
CA GLN A 342 29.55 24.54 -1.87
C GLN A 342 30.50 23.41 -2.29
N ALA A 343 30.12 22.15 -2.09
CA ALA A 343 30.93 20.99 -2.50
C ALA A 343 31.18 20.94 -4.02
N LEU A 344 30.23 21.45 -4.82
CA LEU A 344 30.30 21.45 -6.28
C LEU A 344 30.81 22.78 -6.87
N ALA A 345 31.14 23.78 -6.04
CA ALA A 345 31.47 25.13 -6.51
C ALA A 345 32.66 25.19 -7.48
N ALA A 346 33.65 24.31 -7.29
CA ALA A 346 34.82 24.22 -8.16
C ALA A 346 34.55 23.52 -9.52
N GLN A 347 33.35 22.96 -9.71
CA GLN A 347 32.98 22.16 -10.89
C GLN A 347 31.68 22.69 -11.53
N PRO A 348 31.74 23.79 -12.30
CA PRO A 348 30.54 24.49 -12.79
C PRO A 348 29.56 23.61 -13.58
N ALA A 349 30.07 22.65 -14.35
CA ALA A 349 29.24 21.71 -15.10
C ALA A 349 28.46 20.75 -14.19
N LEU A 350 29.08 20.27 -13.10
CA LEU A 350 28.40 19.42 -12.12
C LEU A 350 27.41 20.22 -11.29
N LEU A 351 27.77 21.45 -10.90
CA LEU A 351 26.85 22.35 -10.21
C LEU A 351 25.59 22.63 -11.05
N ALA A 352 25.75 22.96 -12.34
CA ALA A 352 24.61 23.16 -13.24
C ALA A 352 23.74 21.90 -13.39
N ARG A 353 24.37 20.71 -13.41
CA ARG A 353 23.65 19.43 -13.44
C ARG A 353 22.89 19.19 -12.14
N PHE A 354 23.49 19.49 -10.99
CA PHE A 354 22.87 19.40 -9.68
C PHE A 354 21.62 20.29 -9.60
N GLU A 355 21.72 21.56 -9.95
CA GLU A 355 20.58 22.50 -9.92
C GLU A 355 19.43 21.99 -10.80
N THR A 356 19.74 21.49 -12.00
CA THR A 356 18.73 20.93 -12.92
C THR A 356 18.03 19.70 -12.32
N LEU A 357 18.78 18.81 -11.67
CA LEU A 357 18.22 17.61 -11.05
C LEU A 357 17.42 17.96 -9.79
N LEU A 358 17.90 18.90 -8.97
CA LEU A 358 17.25 19.38 -7.77
C LEU A 358 15.91 20.04 -8.10
N GLU A 359 15.89 20.97 -9.06
CA GLU A 359 14.68 21.67 -9.51
C GLU A 359 13.58 20.68 -9.94
N VAL A 360 13.94 19.70 -10.76
CA VAL A 360 12.99 18.70 -11.26
C VAL A 360 12.54 17.75 -10.14
N ALA A 361 13.44 17.30 -9.27
CA ALA A 361 13.07 16.43 -8.15
C ALA A 361 12.13 17.13 -7.17
N GLN A 362 12.43 18.38 -6.77
CA GLN A 362 11.59 19.15 -5.86
C GLN A 362 10.20 19.43 -6.46
N ARG A 363 10.14 19.85 -7.74
CA ARG A 363 8.86 20.07 -8.42
C ARG A 363 7.96 18.83 -8.37
N TYR A 364 8.51 17.66 -8.72
CA TYR A 364 7.71 16.44 -8.80
C TYR A 364 7.42 15.83 -7.43
N ALA A 365 8.26 16.10 -6.41
CA ALA A 365 7.93 15.79 -5.02
C ALA A 365 6.66 16.55 -4.59
N VAL A 366 6.57 17.87 -4.85
CA VAL A 366 5.36 18.67 -4.57
C VAL A 366 4.16 18.13 -5.36
N LEU A 367 4.31 17.93 -6.67
CA LEU A 367 3.22 17.42 -7.51
C LEU A 367 2.71 16.05 -7.05
N ARG A 368 3.59 15.15 -6.58
CA ARG A 368 3.19 13.84 -6.05
C ARG A 368 2.31 14.02 -4.80
N GLU A 369 2.72 14.86 -3.85
CA GLU A 369 1.96 15.10 -2.63
C GLU A 369 0.61 15.75 -2.93
N GLU A 370 0.57 16.75 -3.83
CA GLU A 370 -0.69 17.38 -4.23
C GLU A 370 -1.61 16.38 -4.96
N GLN A 371 -1.08 15.59 -5.89
CA GLN A 371 -1.88 14.58 -6.59
C GLN A 371 -2.42 13.52 -5.63
N ALA A 372 -1.59 13.02 -4.72
CA ALA A 372 -2.01 12.04 -3.73
C ALA A 372 -3.10 12.60 -2.80
N ARG A 373 -2.94 13.86 -2.34
CA ARG A 373 -3.93 14.58 -1.53
C ARG A 373 -5.29 14.60 -2.20
N TRP A 374 -5.36 15.13 -3.43
CA TRP A 374 -6.64 15.38 -4.11
C TRP A 374 -7.24 14.15 -4.81
N PHE A 375 -6.56 13.00 -4.84
CA PHE A 375 -7.10 11.77 -5.41
C PHE A 375 -8.42 11.35 -4.74
N THR A 376 -8.51 11.51 -3.42
CA THR A 376 -9.65 11.06 -2.61
C THR A 376 -10.78 12.08 -2.54
N LEU A 377 -10.72 13.18 -3.30
CA LEU A 377 -11.67 14.28 -3.27
C LEU A 377 -13.15 13.84 -3.37
N GLY A 378 -13.43 12.84 -4.19
CA GLY A 378 -14.80 12.35 -4.40
C GLY A 378 -15.32 11.37 -3.35
N TRP A 379 -14.50 10.93 -2.39
CA TRP A 379 -14.90 9.89 -1.43
C TRP A 379 -16.08 10.27 -0.52
N PRO A 380 -16.19 11.51 -0.02
CA PRO A 380 -17.38 11.93 0.73
C PRO A 380 -18.67 11.75 -0.09
N LEU A 381 -18.70 12.26 -1.32
CA LEU A 381 -19.86 12.13 -2.22
C LEU A 381 -20.17 10.67 -2.53
N LEU A 382 -19.14 9.92 -2.93
CA LEU A 382 -19.25 8.51 -3.31
C LEU A 382 -19.86 7.67 -2.18
N ARG A 383 -19.36 7.84 -0.95
CA ARG A 383 -19.87 7.15 0.23
C ARG A 383 -21.30 7.55 0.55
N ARG A 384 -21.63 8.85 0.51
CA ARG A 384 -23.00 9.33 0.73
C ARG A 384 -23.97 8.79 -0.31
N CYS A 385 -23.58 8.71 -1.59
CA CYS A 385 -24.39 8.09 -2.63
C CYS A 385 -24.70 6.62 -2.31
N ALA A 386 -23.69 5.84 -1.91
CA ALA A 386 -23.88 4.44 -1.52
C ALA A 386 -24.85 4.30 -0.32
N LEU A 387 -24.66 5.11 0.74
CA LEU A 387 -25.55 5.10 1.89
C LEU A 387 -26.99 5.49 1.52
N ARG A 388 -27.18 6.53 0.71
CA ARG A 388 -28.49 6.96 0.20
C ARG A 388 -29.19 5.87 -0.60
N LEU A 389 -28.45 5.13 -1.45
CA LEU A 389 -28.98 3.97 -2.15
C LEU A 389 -29.41 2.84 -1.19
N GLY A 390 -28.76 2.71 -0.04
CA GLY A 390 -29.13 1.77 1.02
C GLY A 390 -30.39 2.14 1.82
N GLU A 391 -30.85 3.39 1.77
CA GLU A 391 -32.03 3.82 2.53
C GLU A 391 -33.33 3.17 2.06
N ILE A 392 -33.49 2.98 0.75
CA ILE A 392 -34.66 2.36 0.12
C ILE A 392 -34.83 0.89 0.51
N PRO A 393 -33.84 0.00 0.28
CA PRO A 393 -33.95 -1.40 0.69
C PRO A 393 -34.09 -1.53 2.21
N ARG A 394 -33.51 -0.61 3.01
CA ARG A 394 -33.75 -0.60 4.46
C ARG A 394 -35.19 -0.26 4.80
N ALA A 395 -35.77 0.78 4.19
CA ALA A 395 -37.15 1.19 4.44
C ALA A 395 -38.16 0.09 4.11
N ASN A 396 -37.86 -0.74 3.11
CA ASN A 396 -38.68 -1.88 2.70
C ASN A 396 -38.34 -3.19 3.44
N GLY A 397 -37.43 -3.16 4.42
CA GLY A 397 -37.05 -4.33 5.23
C GLY A 397 -36.16 -5.36 4.52
N ALA A 398 -35.58 -5.02 3.37
CA ALA A 398 -34.71 -5.92 2.60
C ALA A 398 -33.30 -6.05 3.18
N ILE A 399 -32.85 -5.09 4.01
CA ILE A 399 -31.59 -5.09 4.77
C ILE A 399 -31.80 -4.59 6.20
N GLY A 400 -30.88 -4.92 7.12
CA GLY A 400 -31.01 -4.58 8.54
C GLY A 400 -30.53 -3.16 8.87
N GLY A 401 -29.43 -2.73 8.28
CA GLY A 401 -28.87 -1.38 8.40
C GLY A 401 -28.52 -0.77 7.05
N VAL A 402 -28.41 0.56 6.98
CA VAL A 402 -28.03 1.25 5.72
C VAL A 402 -26.66 0.76 5.22
N GLU A 403 -25.70 0.52 6.13
CA GLU A 403 -24.37 0.05 5.78
C GLU A 403 -24.32 -1.39 5.24
N ASP A 404 -25.41 -2.16 5.30
CA ASP A 404 -25.46 -3.47 4.66
C ASP A 404 -25.36 -3.34 3.12
N VAL A 405 -25.63 -2.15 2.57
CA VAL A 405 -25.47 -1.81 1.15
C VAL A 405 -24.07 -2.14 0.62
N PHE A 406 -23.02 -1.92 1.41
CA PHE A 406 -21.63 -2.18 0.98
C PHE A 406 -21.34 -3.66 0.78
N PHE A 407 -22.14 -4.54 1.39
CA PHE A 407 -22.00 -6.00 1.29
C PHE A 407 -22.93 -6.62 0.24
N LEU A 408 -23.61 -5.79 -0.55
CA LEU A 408 -24.39 -6.17 -1.73
C LEU A 408 -23.63 -5.83 -3.00
N THR A 409 -24.06 -6.41 -4.11
CA THR A 409 -23.64 -5.99 -5.45
C THR A 409 -24.57 -4.93 -6.01
N TYR A 410 -24.12 -4.14 -6.99
CA TYR A 410 -24.96 -3.10 -7.58
C TYR A 410 -26.27 -3.67 -8.18
N ALA A 411 -26.21 -4.84 -8.80
CA ALA A 411 -27.39 -5.52 -9.34
C ALA A 411 -28.39 -5.93 -8.24
N GLU A 412 -27.90 -6.31 -7.06
CA GLU A 412 -28.74 -6.69 -5.92
C GLU A 412 -29.42 -5.47 -5.27
N LEU A 413 -28.84 -4.26 -5.38
CA LEU A 413 -29.48 -3.02 -4.90
C LEU A 413 -30.76 -2.69 -5.65
N SER A 414 -30.84 -3.08 -6.93
CA SER A 414 -32.00 -2.84 -7.78
C SER A 414 -33.04 -3.98 -7.69
N GLY A 415 -32.73 -5.05 -6.95
CA GLY A 415 -33.58 -6.24 -6.83
C GLY A 415 -34.67 -6.11 -5.77
N HIS A 416 -35.75 -6.87 -5.93
CA HIS A 416 -36.87 -6.93 -4.98
C HIS A 416 -36.78 -8.12 -4.00
N MET A 417 -35.68 -8.86 -4.03
CA MET A 417 -35.49 -10.06 -3.20
C MET A 417 -34.98 -9.67 -1.80
N PRO A 418 -35.32 -10.43 -0.74
CA PRO A 418 -34.71 -10.24 0.57
C PRO A 418 -33.20 -10.54 0.49
N VAL A 419 -32.38 -9.51 0.65
CA VAL A 419 -30.90 -9.60 0.54
C VAL A 419 -30.19 -9.48 1.89
N GLN A 420 -30.94 -9.35 2.98
CA GLN A 420 -30.40 -9.20 4.34
C GLN A 420 -29.45 -10.34 4.73
N GLU A 421 -29.83 -11.60 4.46
CA GLU A 421 -28.99 -12.75 4.76
C GLU A 421 -27.71 -12.76 3.91
N ILE A 422 -27.82 -12.32 2.65
CA ILE A 422 -26.69 -12.20 1.73
C ILE A 422 -25.68 -11.18 2.25
N ALA A 423 -26.15 -9.98 2.62
CA ALA A 423 -25.31 -8.94 3.20
C ALA A 423 -24.64 -9.40 4.51
N ARG A 424 -25.40 -10.03 5.42
CA ARG A 424 -24.87 -10.54 6.69
C ARG A 424 -23.78 -11.60 6.48
N ARG A 425 -24.02 -12.57 5.60
CA ARG A 425 -23.05 -13.60 5.27
C ARG A 425 -21.78 -13.01 4.66
N ARG A 426 -21.90 -12.10 3.69
CA ARG A 426 -20.75 -11.46 3.04
C ARG A 426 -19.96 -10.56 3.99
N ARG A 427 -20.62 -9.88 4.93
CA ARG A 427 -19.95 -9.14 6.00
C ARG A 427 -19.11 -10.07 6.88
N ALA A 428 -19.67 -11.20 7.31
CA ALA A 428 -18.94 -12.19 8.10
C ALA A 428 -17.75 -12.80 7.32
N ASP A 429 -17.94 -13.10 6.02
CA ASP A 429 -16.87 -13.57 5.15
C ASP A 429 -15.75 -12.52 5.00
N TRP A 430 -16.11 -11.24 4.83
CA TRP A 430 -15.17 -10.13 4.73
C TRP A 430 -14.38 -9.92 6.04
N GLU A 431 -15.04 -9.96 7.20
CA GLU A 431 -14.38 -9.89 8.51
C GLU A 431 -13.41 -11.06 8.74
N ARG A 432 -13.76 -12.26 8.27
CA ARG A 432 -12.85 -13.42 8.27
C ARG A 432 -11.63 -13.14 7.38
N CYS A 433 -11.85 -12.62 6.16
CA CYS A 433 -10.77 -12.31 5.23
C CYS A 433 -9.82 -11.21 5.74
N ARG A 434 -10.30 -10.25 6.53
CA ARG A 434 -9.46 -9.20 7.16
C ARG A 434 -8.41 -9.75 8.11
N ARG A 435 -8.67 -10.91 8.71
CA ARG A 435 -7.74 -11.58 9.64
C ARG A 435 -6.63 -12.34 8.93
N LEU A 436 -6.73 -12.48 7.60
CA LEU A 436 -5.73 -13.18 6.79
C LEU A 436 -4.46 -12.33 6.63
N VAL A 437 -3.30 -12.99 6.69
CA VAL A 437 -2.02 -12.38 6.33
C VAL A 437 -1.84 -12.48 4.81
N ALA A 438 -2.41 -11.51 4.08
CA ALA A 438 -2.34 -11.49 2.62
C ALA A 438 -0.90 -11.24 2.11
N PRO A 439 -0.31 -12.18 1.34
CA PRO A 439 1.01 -12.02 0.76
C PRO A 439 1.09 -10.73 -0.07
N LEU A 440 2.20 -10.01 0.00
CA LEU A 440 2.40 -8.83 -0.85
C LEU A 440 2.45 -9.19 -2.33
N THR A 441 2.90 -10.41 -2.64
CA THR A 441 3.06 -10.90 -4.00
C THR A 441 2.69 -12.38 -4.08
N ILE A 442 2.14 -12.78 -5.23
CA ILE A 442 1.79 -14.18 -5.53
C ILE A 442 2.14 -14.49 -7.00
N GLY A 443 2.32 -15.78 -7.30
CA GLY A 443 2.73 -16.25 -8.62
C GLY A 443 4.25 -16.14 -8.85
N LYS A 444 4.66 -16.05 -10.13
CA LYS A 444 6.09 -16.14 -10.52
C LYS A 444 6.60 -14.80 -11.03
N ALA A 445 7.56 -14.21 -10.31
CA ALA A 445 8.27 -13.00 -10.75
C ALA A 445 9.07 -13.24 -12.05
N PRO A 446 9.06 -12.30 -13.01
CA PRO A 446 9.98 -12.26 -14.15
C PRO A 446 11.45 -12.23 -13.69
N LEU A 447 12.36 -12.78 -14.51
CA LEU A 447 13.80 -12.83 -14.21
C LEU A 447 14.42 -11.46 -13.85
N LEU A 448 13.97 -10.38 -14.51
CA LEU A 448 14.48 -9.03 -14.28
C LEU A 448 14.02 -8.43 -12.94
N GLU A 449 12.81 -8.78 -12.47
CA GLU A 449 12.30 -8.38 -11.16
C GLU A 449 12.86 -9.25 -10.03
N ARG A 450 13.25 -10.50 -10.31
CA ARG A 450 13.99 -11.33 -9.35
C ARG A 450 15.34 -10.73 -8.95
N SER A 451 15.97 -9.92 -9.80
CA SER A 451 17.21 -9.22 -9.43
C SER A 451 16.95 -8.05 -8.49
N LEU A 452 15.86 -7.30 -8.68
CA LEU A 452 15.44 -6.22 -7.79
C LEU A 452 14.87 -6.75 -6.46
N ALA A 453 13.96 -7.73 -6.52
CA ALA A 453 13.46 -8.43 -5.33
C ALA A 453 14.60 -9.15 -4.61
N GLY A 454 15.55 -9.75 -5.34
CA GLY A 454 16.76 -10.36 -4.77
C GLY A 454 17.74 -9.35 -4.18
N VAL A 455 17.84 -8.13 -4.71
CA VAL A 455 18.58 -7.02 -4.09
C VAL A 455 17.88 -6.53 -2.83
N VAL A 456 16.54 -6.43 -2.85
CA VAL A 456 15.74 -6.09 -1.65
C VAL A 456 15.85 -7.20 -0.59
N GLU A 457 15.81 -8.47 -0.98
CA GLU A 457 16.01 -9.62 -0.10
C GLU A 457 17.46 -9.71 0.40
N ALA A 458 18.46 -9.38 -0.42
CA ALA A 458 19.87 -9.32 -0.04
C ALA A 458 20.16 -8.15 0.91
N VAL A 459 19.45 -7.02 0.77
CA VAL A 459 19.47 -5.92 1.75
C VAL A 459 18.75 -6.33 3.04
N ARG A 460 17.69 -7.14 2.96
CA ARG A 460 17.01 -7.74 4.13
C ARG A 460 17.86 -8.77 4.87
N THR A 461 18.79 -9.43 4.19
CA THR A 461 19.60 -10.56 4.71
C THR A 461 21.09 -10.23 4.83
N GLY A 462 21.45 -8.94 4.80
CA GLY A 462 22.81 -8.47 5.04
C GLY A 462 23.24 -8.70 6.48
N GLY A 463 23.76 -9.91 6.75
CA GLY A 463 24.24 -10.35 8.07
C GLY A 463 23.11 -10.74 9.03
N GLN A 464 23.39 -11.67 9.96
CA GLN A 464 22.48 -11.92 11.07
C GLN A 464 22.35 -10.62 11.88
N PRO A 465 21.14 -10.06 12.02
CA PRO A 465 20.92 -8.89 12.85
C PRO A 465 21.27 -9.24 14.30
N PRO A 466 21.73 -8.26 15.12
CA PRO A 466 21.95 -8.47 16.54
C PRO A 466 20.73 -9.07 17.23
N GLU A 467 20.95 -9.79 18.32
CA GLU A 467 19.90 -10.42 19.11
C GLU A 467 18.81 -9.41 19.54
N GLY A 468 17.54 -9.79 19.40
CA GLY A 468 16.39 -8.95 19.77
C GLY A 468 16.00 -7.86 18.75
N VAL A 469 16.63 -7.81 17.58
CA VAL A 469 16.32 -6.83 16.54
C VAL A 469 15.19 -7.33 15.63
N ILE A 470 14.09 -6.57 15.56
CA ILE A 470 13.06 -6.71 14.53
C ILE A 470 13.58 -6.05 13.25
N VAL A 471 13.74 -6.83 12.18
CA VAL A 471 14.22 -6.32 10.89
C VAL A 471 13.04 -5.82 10.05
N GLY A 472 13.06 -4.52 9.73
CA GLY A 472 12.11 -3.88 8.82
C GLY A 472 12.76 -3.42 7.52
N GLN A 473 12.01 -2.71 6.69
CA GLN A 473 12.57 -1.99 5.55
C GLN A 473 13.06 -0.61 6.03
N PRO A 474 14.31 -0.21 5.73
CA PRO A 474 14.77 1.13 6.07
C PRO A 474 13.92 2.16 5.31
N ALA A 475 13.19 2.98 6.05
CA ALA A 475 12.31 4.01 5.51
C ALA A 475 12.91 5.42 5.66
N SER A 476 13.54 5.70 6.81
CA SER A 476 14.22 6.97 7.09
C SER A 476 15.56 6.70 7.80
N PRO A 477 16.65 7.37 7.40
CA PRO A 477 17.93 7.25 8.09
C PRO A 477 17.87 7.92 9.46
N GLY A 478 18.27 7.20 10.51
CA GLY A 478 18.35 7.73 11.86
C GLY A 478 18.32 6.64 12.93
N ARG A 479 18.66 7.01 14.16
CA ARG A 479 18.48 6.17 15.35
C ARG A 479 17.73 6.99 16.39
N ALA A 480 16.64 6.44 16.90
CA ALA A 480 15.84 7.03 17.98
C ALA A 480 15.55 5.97 19.04
N THR A 481 15.27 6.40 20.26
CA THR A 481 14.89 5.52 21.37
C THR A 481 13.79 6.22 22.18
N GLY A 482 12.73 5.48 22.50
CA GLY A 482 11.58 6.00 23.21
C GLY A 482 10.51 4.93 23.40
N PRO A 483 9.44 5.23 24.15
CA PRO A 483 8.30 4.34 24.30
C PRO A 483 7.60 4.10 22.95
N VAL A 484 7.15 2.87 22.71
CA VAL A 484 6.39 2.49 21.50
C VAL A 484 4.89 2.56 21.81
N ARG A 485 4.13 3.30 20.98
CA ARG A 485 2.66 3.29 21.01
C ARG A 485 2.16 2.38 19.89
N ILE A 486 1.41 1.33 20.24
CA ILE A 486 0.78 0.43 19.27
C ILE A 486 -0.59 1.01 18.92
N VAL A 487 -0.72 1.56 17.71
CA VAL A 487 -1.96 2.10 17.15
C VAL A 487 -2.43 1.13 16.07
N ARG A 488 -3.67 0.63 16.17
CA ARG A 488 -4.27 -0.33 15.23
C ARG A 488 -5.32 0.32 14.34
N ALA A 489 -5.99 1.34 14.83
CA ALA A 489 -7.00 2.10 14.09
C ALA A 489 -6.89 3.61 14.37
N PRO A 490 -7.43 4.47 13.49
CA PRO A 490 -7.42 5.93 13.70
C PRO A 490 -8.01 6.37 15.05
N GLU A 491 -8.95 5.61 15.62
CA GLU A 491 -9.57 5.89 16.91
C GLU A 491 -8.62 5.66 18.11
N ASP A 492 -7.50 4.95 17.90
CA ASP A 492 -6.49 4.71 18.94
C ASP A 492 -5.55 5.91 19.14
N PHE A 493 -5.70 6.99 18.36
CA PHE A 493 -4.82 8.18 18.38
C PHE A 493 -5.13 9.18 19.49
#